data_AF-A0A7C5N6V1-F1
#
_entry.id   AF-A0A7C5N6V1-F1
#
_cell.length_a   1.000
_cell.length_b   1.000
_cell.length_c   1.000
_cell.angle_alpha   90.00
_cell.angle_beta   90.00
_cell.angle_gamma   90.00
#
_symmetry.space_group_name_H-M   'P 1'
#
loop_
_entity.id
_entity.type
_entity.pdbx_description
1 polymer ?
#
loop_
_entity_poly.entity_id
_entity_poly.type
_entity_poly.pdbx_seq_one_letter_code
_entity_poly.pdbx_strand_id
1 'polypeptide(L)'
;MALTRTRSALGAEYRRIAFRKGAKVALFATARRLAILIYRMLRHGQNYVDIGEKHYNQRFRARRLRSLRSSAKDLGYHLTPVDDAA
;
A
#
# COMPACT_ATOMS: atom_id res chain seq x y z
N MET A 1 -15.97 -11.01 6.46
CA MET A 1 -14.58 -10.81 6.92
C MET A 1 -14.42 -9.36 7.40
N ALA A 2 -14.14 -9.13 8.69
CA ALA A 2 -14.10 -7.78 9.26
C ALA A 2 -13.00 -6.89 8.63
N LEU A 3 -11.84 -7.46 8.28
CA LEU A 3 -10.68 -6.74 7.73
C LEU A 3 -10.96 -6.00 6.41
N THR A 4 -11.90 -6.48 5.60
CA THR A 4 -12.23 -5.84 4.31
C THR A 4 -13.00 -4.54 4.49
N ARG A 5 -13.74 -4.41 5.61
CA ARG A 5 -14.58 -3.25 5.93
C ARG A 5 -13.87 -2.23 6.83
N THR A 6 -12.85 -2.64 7.57
CA THR A 6 -12.09 -1.75 8.47
C THR A 6 -11.21 -0.75 7.71
N ARG A 7 -11.06 0.46 8.25
CA ARG A 7 -10.18 1.53 7.75
C ARG A 7 -8.74 1.40 8.27
N SER A 8 -8.20 0.18 8.23
CA SER A 8 -6.82 -0.13 8.62
C SER A 8 -5.87 -0.08 7.42
N ALA A 9 -4.57 0.02 7.68
CA ALA A 9 -3.56 -0.06 6.62
C ALA A 9 -3.63 -1.40 5.85
N LEU A 10 -3.89 -2.51 6.55
CA LEU A 10 -4.05 -3.83 5.95
C LEU A 10 -5.34 -3.95 5.13
N GLY A 11 -6.44 -3.34 5.58
CA GLY A 11 -7.69 -3.26 4.81
C GLY A 11 -7.51 -2.46 3.51
N ALA A 12 -6.75 -1.36 3.55
CA ALA A 12 -6.40 -0.60 2.35
C ALA A 12 -5.50 -1.39 1.39
N GLU A 13 -4.54 -2.16 1.92
CA GLU A 13 -3.70 -3.07 1.14
C GLU A 13 -4.54 -4.16 0.44
N TYR A 14 -5.50 -4.78 1.15
CA TYR A 14 -6.46 -5.73 0.59
C TYR A 14 -7.20 -5.14 -0.61
N ARG A 15 -7.88 -4.01 -0.42
CA ARG A 15 -8.72 -3.37 -1.46
C ARG A 15 -7.92 -3.08 -2.72
N ARG A 16 -6.68 -2.61 -2.57
CA ARG A 16 -5.78 -2.34 -3.71
C ARG A 16 -5.37 -3.61 -4.46
N ILE A 17 -5.09 -4.71 -3.74
CA ILE A 17 -4.73 -5.97 -4.40
C ILE A 17 -5.96 -6.60 -5.05
N ALA A 18 -7.11 -6.53 -4.38
CA ALA A 18 -8.37 -7.05 -4.89
C ALA A 18 -8.77 -6.33 -6.20
N PHE A 19 -8.63 -5.01 -6.27
CA PHE A 19 -8.88 -4.24 -7.48
C PHE A 19 -7.99 -4.65 -8.66
N ARG A 20 -6.72 -5.02 -8.40
CA ARG A 20 -5.76 -5.35 -9.48
C ARG A 20 -5.70 -6.83 -9.86
N LYS A 21 -5.95 -7.74 -8.92
CA LYS A 21 -5.71 -9.19 -9.07
C LYS A 21 -6.88 -10.07 -8.63
N GLY A 22 -7.96 -9.48 -8.13
CA GLY A 22 -9.12 -10.21 -7.63
C GLY A 22 -9.06 -10.60 -6.15
N ALA A 23 -10.22 -10.95 -5.60
CA ALA A 23 -10.42 -11.16 -4.16
C ALA A 23 -9.63 -12.34 -3.58
N LYS A 24 -9.54 -13.47 -4.31
CA LYS A 24 -8.82 -14.67 -3.86
C LYS A 24 -7.32 -14.39 -3.66
N VAL A 25 -6.68 -13.74 -4.64
CA VAL A 25 -5.26 -13.36 -4.56
C VAL A 25 -5.02 -12.36 -3.44
N ALA A 26 -5.92 -11.38 -3.28
CA ALA A 26 -5.84 -10.41 -2.20
C ALA A 26 -5.90 -11.07 -0.82
N LEU A 27 -6.77 -12.07 -0.65
CA LEU A 27 -6.89 -12.81 0.60
C LEU A 27 -5.57 -13.48 0.98
N PHE A 28 -4.97 -14.27 0.08
CA PHE A 28 -3.69 -14.93 0.34
C PHE A 28 -2.57 -13.93 0.63
N ALA A 29 -2.50 -12.84 -0.13
CA ALA A 29 -1.50 -11.79 0.09
C ALA A 29 -1.64 -11.15 1.49
N THR A 30 -2.87 -10.86 1.92
CA THR A 30 -3.13 -10.29 3.25
C THR A 30 -2.85 -11.29 4.38
N ALA A 31 -3.20 -12.56 4.21
CA ALA A 31 -2.88 -13.61 5.17
C ALA A 31 -1.37 -13.77 5.36
N ARG A 32 -0.60 -13.80 4.26
CA ARG A 32 0.87 -13.82 4.30
C ARG A 32 1.42 -12.60 5.04
N ARG A 33 0.88 -11.42 4.78
CA ARG A 33 1.29 -10.16 5.44
C ARG A 33 1.06 -10.23 6.95
N LEU A 34 -0.11 -10.70 7.36
CA LEU A 34 -0.47 -10.91 8.77
C LEU A 34 0.45 -11.93 9.45
N ALA A 35 0.71 -13.07 8.82
CA ALA A 35 1.62 -14.08 9.35
C ALA A 35 3.04 -13.52 9.58
N ILE A 36 3.54 -12.69 8.65
CA ILE A 36 4.85 -12.02 8.81
C ILE A 36 4.83 -11.04 9.98
N LEU A 37 3.76 -10.26 10.15
CA LEU A 37 3.64 -9.34 11.28
C LEU A 37 3.64 -10.09 12.61
N ILE A 38 2.82 -11.14 12.73
CA ILE A 38 2.77 -11.99 13.92
C ILE A 38 4.15 -12.60 14.20
N TYR A 39 4.80 -13.16 13.18
CA TYR A 39 6.14 -13.73 13.33
C TYR A 39 7.14 -12.68 13.85
N ARG A 40 7.13 -11.47 13.28
CA ARG A 40 8.04 -10.39 13.72
C ARG A 40 7.72 -9.90 15.13
N MET A 41 6.45 -9.83 15.49
CA MET A 41 6.01 -9.50 16.86
C MET A 41 6.55 -10.53 17.84
N LEU A 42 6.40 -11.83 17.54
CA LEU A 42 6.84 -12.92 18.41
C LEU A 42 8.36 -13.06 18.46
N ARG A 43 9.04 -12.96 17.31
CA ARG A 43 10.49 -13.19 17.21
C ARG A 43 11.33 -11.99 17.66
N HIS A 44 10.86 -10.78 17.42
CA HIS A 44 11.64 -9.55 17.62
C HIS A 44 10.98 -8.56 18.59
N GLY A 45 9.83 -8.89 19.19
CA GLY A 45 9.14 -7.99 20.13
C GLY A 45 8.62 -6.69 19.50
N GLN A 46 8.51 -6.62 18.16
CA GLN A 46 8.07 -5.41 17.48
C GLN A 46 6.56 -5.24 17.60
N ASN A 47 6.10 -4.24 18.35
CA ASN A 47 4.67 -3.94 18.43
C ASN A 47 4.13 -3.47 17.07
N TYR A 48 3.05 -4.10 16.61
CA TYR A 48 2.32 -3.66 15.43
C TYR A 48 1.38 -2.51 15.82
N VAL A 49 1.68 -1.31 15.33
CA VAL A 49 0.80 -0.14 15.41
C VAL A 49 0.23 0.12 14.03
N ASP A 50 -1.11 0.11 13.91
CA ASP A 50 -1.76 0.44 12.66
C ASP A 50 -1.61 1.93 12.35
N ILE A 51 -0.86 2.23 11.30
CA ILE A 51 -0.67 3.60 10.79
C ILE A 51 -1.96 4.20 10.18
N GLY A 52 -2.98 3.36 9.94
CA GLY A 52 -4.25 3.76 9.36
C GLY A 52 -4.23 3.87 7.83
N GLU A 53 -5.43 3.87 7.25
CA GLU A 53 -5.64 3.90 5.80
C GLU A 53 -5.06 5.16 5.13
N LYS A 54 -5.23 6.34 5.74
CA LYS A 54 -4.77 7.62 5.16
C LYS A 54 -3.26 7.63 4.97
N HIS A 55 -2.49 7.24 5.99
CA HIS A 55 -1.04 7.18 5.90
C HIS A 55 -0.55 6.12 4.91
N TYR A 56 -1.21 4.97 4.85
CA TYR A 56 -0.90 3.95 3.84
C TYR A 56 -1.09 4.49 2.41
N ASN A 57 -2.22 5.16 2.14
CA ASN A 57 -2.52 5.73 0.83
C ASN A 57 -1.54 6.85 0.43
N GLN A 58 -1.16 7.71 1.37
CA GLN A 58 -0.15 8.76 1.14
C GLN A 58 1.21 8.16 0.78
N ARG A 59 1.69 7.16 1.54
CA ARG A 59 2.95 6.46 1.25
C ARG A 59 2.90 5.79 -0.12
N PHE A 60 1.76 5.19 -0.48
CA PHE A 60 1.58 4.59 -1.79
C PHE A 60 1.63 5.64 -2.92
N ARG A 61 0.93 6.77 -2.77
CA ARG A 61 0.96 7.88 -3.73
C ARG A 61 2.38 8.42 -3.92
N ALA A 62 3.12 8.63 -2.83
CA ALA A 62 4.51 9.08 -2.88
C ALA A 62 5.43 8.10 -3.62
N ARG A 63 5.27 6.79 -3.40
CA ARG A 63 6.02 5.75 -4.15
C ARG A 63 5.65 5.75 -5.62
N ARG A 64 4.37 5.89 -5.96
CA ARG A 64 3.91 5.96 -7.35
C ARG A 64 4.50 7.18 -8.06
N LEU A 65 4.48 8.35 -7.44
CA LEU A 65 5.08 9.56 -7.99
C LEU A 65 6.60 9.41 -8.19
N ARG A 66 7.29 8.80 -7.23
CA ARG A 66 8.74 8.52 -7.36
C ARG A 66 9.03 7.60 -8.54
N SER A 67 8.24 6.53 -8.70
CA SER A 67 8.37 5.61 -9.84
C SER A 67 8.10 6.34 -11.16
N LEU A 68 7.06 7.16 -11.23
CA LEU A 68 6.74 7.94 -12.44
C LEU A 68 7.86 8.92 -12.81
N ARG A 69 8.42 9.62 -11.82
CA ARG A 69 9.59 10.50 -12.05
C ARG A 69 10.80 9.73 -12.57
N SER A 70 11.06 8.54 -12.03
CA SER A 70 12.15 7.68 -12.50
C SER A 70 11.91 7.26 -13.94
N SER A 71 10.73 6.73 -14.25
CA SER A 71 10.39 6.27 -15.61
C SER A 71 10.40 7.41 -16.62
N ALA A 72 9.98 8.63 -16.24
CA ALA A 72 10.08 9.80 -17.11
C ALA A 72 11.56 10.13 -17.39
N LYS A 73 12.41 10.13 -16.36
CA LYS A 73 13.85 10.38 -16.50
C LYS A 73 14.52 9.36 -17.42
N ASP A 74 14.17 8.09 -17.29
CA ASP A 74 14.70 7.00 -18.13
C ASP A 74 14.33 7.19 -19.61
N LEU A 75 13.20 7.84 -19.89
CA LEU A 75 12.74 8.20 -21.23
C LEU A 75 13.23 9.58 -21.70
N GLY A 76 14.04 10.29 -20.91
CA GLY A 76 14.53 11.63 -21.22
C GLY A 76 13.52 12.77 -20.96
N TYR A 77 12.41 12.48 -20.27
CA TYR A 77 11.38 13.45 -19.94
C TYR A 77 11.45 13.89 -18.46
N HIS A 78 11.06 15.13 -18.18
CA HIS A 78 10.91 15.62 -16.81
C HIS A 78 9.43 15.70 -16.42
N LEU A 79 9.05 15.05 -15.32
CA LEU A 79 7.67 15.05 -14.84
C LEU A 79 7.36 16.38 -14.14
N THR A 80 6.70 17.30 -14.84
CA THR A 80 6.14 18.52 -14.24
C THR A 80 4.76 18.24 -13.66
N PRO A 81 4.42 18.77 -12.47
CA PRO A 81 3.04 18.76 -12.02
C PRO A 81 2.20 19.56 -13.02
N VAL A 82 1.05 19.03 -13.39
CA VAL A 82 0.03 19.81 -14.09
C VAL A 82 -0.61 20.66 -13.00
N ASP A 83 -0.35 21.97 -13.01
CA ASP A 83 -1.02 22.92 -12.14
C ASP A 83 -2.48 23.06 -12.59
N ASP A 84 -3.31 22.10 -12.19
CA ASP A 84 -4.76 22.25 -12.22
C ASP A 84 -5.18 22.99 -10.94
N ALA A 85 -4.84 24.28 -10.89
CA ALA A 85 -5.57 25.24 -10.07
C ALA A 85 -6.74 25.77 -10.91
N ALA A 86 -7.81 24.98 -10.99
CA ALA A 86 -9.14 25.41 -11.41
C ALA A 86 -10.20 24.54 -10.71
#